data_AF-A0AAV4A7L5-F1
#
_entry.id   AF-A0AAV4A7L5-F1
#
_cell.length_a   1.000
_cell.length_b   1.000
_cell.length_c   1.000
_cell.angle_alpha   90.00
_cell.angle_beta   90.00
_cell.angle_gamma   90.00
#
_symmetry.space_group_name_H-M   'P 1'
#
loop_
_entity.id
_entity.type
_entity.pdbx_description
1 polymer ?
#
loop_
_entity_poly.entity_id
_entity_poly.type
_entity_poly.pdbx_seq_one_letter_code
_entity_poly.pdbx_strand_id
1 'polypeptide(L)'
;MATSNDLLIKQRSVIEFLAAEGCSAANIHARMKTVYNKMCISDCAVRKWVRIFKGEDSRETTLRDRKRSGRPLFTSDTAHREKVDCMIRAHRRVKQKEIADEVGISK
;
A
#
# COMPACT_ATOMS: atom_id res chain seq x y z
N MET A 1 -10.65 8.29 21.43
CA MET A 1 -9.22 7.91 21.39
C MET A 1 -8.72 8.08 19.95
N ALA A 2 -8.09 9.20 19.61
CA ALA A 2 -7.57 9.40 18.25
C ALA A 2 -6.43 8.41 18.01
N THR A 3 -6.67 7.42 17.16
CA THR A 3 -5.68 6.39 16.86
C THR A 3 -4.49 7.04 16.14
N SER A 4 -3.28 6.50 16.33
CA SER A 4 -2.03 7.05 15.78
C SER A 4 -2.07 7.33 14.26
N ASN A 5 -3.00 6.71 13.53
CA ASN A 5 -3.26 6.97 12.11
C ASN A 5 -3.82 8.37 11.81
N ASP A 6 -4.66 8.95 12.68
CA ASP A 6 -5.26 10.27 12.43
C ASP A 6 -4.22 11.39 12.53
N LEU A 7 -3.24 11.24 13.42
CA LEU A 7 -2.13 12.19 13.55
C LEU A 7 -1.22 12.18 12.32
N LEU A 8 -0.96 11.00 11.76
CA LEU A 8 -0.17 10.85 10.54
C LEU A 8 -0.85 11.51 9.33
N ILE A 9 -2.18 11.38 9.22
CA ILE A 9 -2.95 12.03 8.15
C ILE A 9 -2.83 13.56 8.28
N LYS A 10 -3.02 14.11 9.48
CA LYS A 10 -2.87 15.56 9.73
C LYS A 10 -1.47 16.07 9.38
N GLN A 11 -0.43 15.32 9.77
CA GLN A 11 0.95 15.69 9.45
C GLN A 11 1.24 15.62 7.94
N ARG A 12 0.68 14.65 7.21
CA ARG A 12 0.79 14.58 5.75
C ARG A 12 0.11 15.75 5.06
N SER A 13 -1.06 16.19 5.53
CA SER A 13 -1.72 17.40 5.01
C SER A 13 -0.87 18.66 5.20
N VAL A 14 -0.15 18.77 6.33
CA VAL A 14 0.79 19.88 6.55
C VAL A 14 1.98 19.80 5.58
N ILE A 15 2.49 18.59 5.32
CA ILE A 15 3.57 18.39 4.34
C ILE A 15 3.11 18.78 2.93
N GLU A 16 1.89 18.40 2.54
CA GLU A 16 1.29 18.75 1.26
C GLU A 16 1.21 20.28 1.08
N PHE A 17 0.64 20.97 2.07
CA PHE A 17 0.53 22.42 2.09
C PHE A 17 1.90 23.11 1.95
N LEU A 18 2.87 22.72 2.78
CA LEU A 18 4.21 23.33 2.76
C LEU A 18 5.01 22.95 1.50
N ALA A 19 4.76 21.79 0.91
CA ALA A 19 5.37 21.39 -0.35
C ALA A 19 4.83 22.23 -1.53
N ALA A 20 3.53 22.55 -1.50
CA ALA A 20 2.89 23.46 -2.47
C ALA A 20 3.36 24.91 -2.31
N GLU A 21 3.67 25.34 -1.08
CA GLU A 21 4.31 26.64 -0.80
C GLU A 21 5.76 26.71 -1.34
N GLY A 22 6.34 25.60 -1.79
CA GLY A 22 7.69 25.54 -2.35
C GLY A 22 8.79 25.34 -1.31
N CYS A 23 8.44 25.04 -0.05
CA CYS A 23 9.43 24.77 0.99
C CYS A 23 10.31 23.55 0.66
N SER A 24 11.57 23.58 1.12
CA SER A 24 12.46 22.43 1.06
C SER A 24 12.06 21.38 2.11
N ALA A 25 12.27 20.09 1.80
CA ALA A 25 11.89 19.02 2.73
C ALA A 25 12.60 19.11 4.09
N ALA A 26 13.83 19.62 4.11
CA ALA A 26 14.59 19.85 5.35
C ALA A 26 13.93 20.92 6.23
N ASN A 27 13.48 22.04 5.62
CA ASN A 27 12.80 23.11 6.34
C ASN A 27 11.44 22.64 6.87
N ILE A 28 10.72 21.83 6.08
CA ILE A 28 9.45 21.22 6.49
C ILE A 28 9.66 20.35 7.74
N HIS A 29 10.65 19.45 7.72
CA HIS A 29 10.92 18.58 8.86
C HIS A 29 11.34 19.37 10.11
N ALA A 30 12.18 20.40 9.97
CA ALA A 30 12.57 21.25 11.09
C ALA A 30 11.34 21.93 11.73
N ARG A 31 10.44 22.50 10.92
CA ARG A 31 9.21 23.17 11.39
C ARG A 31 8.25 22.18 12.05
N MET A 32 8.07 21.01 11.45
CA MET A 32 7.23 19.95 12.01
C MET A 32 7.80 19.40 13.33
N LYS A 33 9.12 19.25 13.44
CA LYS A 33 9.78 18.78 14.66
C LYS A 33 9.56 19.74 15.84
N THR A 34 9.54 21.05 15.58
CA THR A 34 9.25 22.04 16.63
C THR A 34 7.81 21.94 17.15
N VAL A 35 6.83 21.66 16.26
CA VAL A 35 5.41 21.61 16.62
C VAL A 35 4.99 20.25 17.21
N TYR A 36 5.38 19.15 16.55
CA TYR A 36 4.97 17.79 16.92
C TYR A 36 5.94 17.08 17.85
N ASN A 37 7.17 17.60 18.01
CA ASN A 37 8.22 17.08 18.87
C ASN A 37 8.42 15.55 18.70
N LYS A 38 8.17 14.76 19.76
CA LYS A 38 8.33 13.29 19.74
C LYS A 38 7.37 12.56 18.80
N MET A 39 6.28 13.20 18.39
CA MET A 39 5.27 12.61 17.52
C MET A 39 5.48 12.96 16.03
N CYS A 40 6.55 13.68 15.71
CA CYS A 40 6.85 14.08 14.34
C CYS A 40 7.21 12.86 13.47
N ILE A 41 6.68 12.84 12.24
CA ILE A 41 7.10 11.91 11.19
C ILE A 41 8.61 12.05 10.94
N SER A 42 9.27 10.94 10.65
CA SER A 42 10.70 10.92 10.37
C SER A 42 11.05 11.73 9.12
N ASP A 43 12.24 12.31 9.12
CA ASP A 43 12.75 13.10 8.00
C ASP A 43 12.74 12.33 6.65
N CYS A 44 13.04 11.03 6.67
CA CYS A 44 12.95 10.17 5.47
C CYS A 44 11.53 10.11 4.91
N ALA A 45 10.53 9.99 5.79
CA ALA A 45 9.13 9.97 5.40
C ALA A 45 8.66 11.35 4.91
N VAL A 46 9.12 12.46 5.52
CA VAL A 46 8.85 13.82 5.00
C VAL A 46 9.37 13.96 3.58
N ARG A 47 10.63 13.57 3.31
CA ARG A 47 11.20 13.61 1.95
C ARG A 47 10.42 12.76 0.97
N LYS A 48 9.97 11.57 1.38
CA LYS A 48 9.12 10.70 0.55
C LYS A 48 7.81 11.41 0.18
N TRP A 49 7.10 11.99 1.15
CA TRP A 49 5.84 12.70 0.91
C TRP A 49 6.02 13.94 0.04
N VAL A 50 7.07 14.73 0.27
CA VAL A 50 7.39 15.90 -0.59
C VAL A 50 7.62 15.48 -2.04
N ARG A 51 8.30 14.36 -2.30
CA ARG A 51 8.48 13.84 -3.67
C ARG A 51 7.16 13.39 -4.30
N ILE A 52 6.32 12.70 -3.53
CA ILE A 52 5.00 12.24 -3.99
C ILE A 52 4.13 13.43 -4.39
N PHE A 53 4.05 14.46 -3.54
CA PHE A 53 3.21 15.64 -3.81
C PHE A 53 3.76 16.55 -4.92
N LYS A 54 5.08 16.61 -5.12
CA LYS A 54 5.69 17.35 -6.24
C LYS A 54 5.66 16.58 -7.55
N GLY A 55 5.47 15.27 -7.52
CA GLY A 55 5.38 14.41 -8.71
C GLY A 55 4.02 14.46 -9.40
N GLU A 56 3.94 13.82 -10.56
CA GLU A 56 2.73 13.72 -11.40
C GLU A 56 1.59 12.91 -10.71
N ASP A 57 1.93 12.10 -9.71
CA ASP A 57 1.01 11.32 -8.85
C ASP A 57 0.19 12.19 -7.86
N SER A 58 0.40 13.51 -7.84
CA SER A 58 -0.23 14.44 -6.90
C SER A 58 -1.75 14.52 -7.01
N ARG A 59 -2.32 14.26 -8.19
CA ARG A 59 -3.78 14.35 -8.41
C ARG A 59 -4.58 13.17 -7.87
N GLU A 60 -3.91 12.07 -7.54
CA GLU A 60 -4.57 10.80 -7.15
C GLU A 60 -3.99 10.17 -5.87
N THR A 61 -3.23 10.95 -5.09
CA THR A 61 -2.66 10.49 -3.83
C THR A 61 -3.57 10.83 -2.66
N THR A 62 -4.43 9.87 -2.31
CA THR A 62 -5.18 9.90 -1.05
C THR A 62 -4.19 10.06 0.12
N LEU A 63 -4.47 10.98 1.06
CA LEU A 63 -3.65 11.19 2.28
C LEU A 63 -3.48 9.91 3.12
N ARG A 64 -4.42 8.98 2.97
CA ARG A 64 -4.39 7.65 3.60
C ARG A 64 -3.55 6.70 2.77
N ASP A 65 -2.86 5.79 3.46
CA ASP A 65 -2.17 4.69 2.79
C ASP A 65 -3.18 3.91 1.92
N ARG A 66 -2.81 3.67 0.65
CA ARG A 66 -3.55 2.75 -0.20
C ARG A 66 -3.61 1.38 0.47
N LYS A 67 -4.70 0.64 0.25
CA LYS A 67 -4.85 -0.73 0.77
C LYS A 67 -3.63 -1.54 0.32
N ARG A 68 -2.83 -2.00 1.29
CA ARG A 68 -1.66 -2.82 0.97
C ARG A 68 -2.15 -4.11 0.32
N SER A 69 -1.59 -4.47 -0.84
CA SER A 69 -1.67 -5.83 -1.31
C SER A 69 -0.88 -6.68 -0.33
N GLY A 70 -1.60 -7.38 0.56
CA GLY A 70 -0.98 -8.41 1.39
C GLY A 70 -0.48 -9.56 0.50
N ARG A 71 0.20 -10.53 1.11
CA ARG A 71 0.42 -11.81 0.43
C ARG A 71 -0.94 -12.38 0.02
N PRO A 72 -1.18 -12.70 -1.26
CA PRO A 72 -2.44 -13.32 -1.65
C PRO A 72 -2.60 -14.61 -0.84
N LEU A 73 -3.66 -14.68 -0.04
CA LEU A 73 -3.98 -15.87 0.76
C LEU A 73 -4.58 -16.98 -0.11
N PHE A 74 -5.16 -16.58 -1.24
CA PHE A 74 -5.74 -17.46 -2.24
C PHE A 74 -5.24 -17.05 -3.63
N THR A 75 -4.73 -18.03 -4.38
CA THR A 75 -4.49 -17.91 -5.83
C THR A 75 -5.79 -18.29 -6.55
N SER A 76 -6.86 -17.56 -6.27
CA SER A 76 -8.17 -17.78 -6.88
C SER A 76 -8.32 -16.93 -8.14
N ASP A 77 -7.36 -17.02 -9.06
CA ASP A 77 -7.55 -16.45 -10.39
C ASP A 77 -8.64 -17.25 -11.12
N THR A 78 -9.46 -16.55 -11.90
CA THR A 78 -10.54 -17.16 -12.68
C THR A 78 -10.02 -18.25 -13.60
N ALA A 79 -8.83 -18.06 -14.17
CA ALA A 79 -8.13 -19.04 -15.01
C ALA A 79 -7.81 -20.34 -14.27
N HIS A 80 -7.32 -20.26 -13.02
CA HIS A 80 -7.05 -21.46 -12.23
C HIS A 80 -8.34 -22.21 -11.89
N ARG A 81 -9.42 -21.47 -11.62
CA ARG A 81 -10.73 -22.04 -11.30
C ARG A 81 -11.35 -22.79 -12.48
N GLU A 82 -11.26 -22.22 -13.68
CA GLU A 82 -11.70 -22.85 -14.92
C GLU A 82 -10.88 -24.09 -15.25
N LYS A 83 -9.55 -24.04 -15.05
CA LYS A 83 -8.67 -25.19 -15.27
C LYS A 83 -9.04 -26.37 -14.36
N VAL A 84 -9.30 -26.11 -13.08
CA VAL A 84 -9.75 -27.13 -12.12
C VAL A 84 -11.11 -27.69 -12.49
N ASP A 85 -12.07 -26.84 -12.88
CA ASP A 85 -13.42 -27.29 -13.27
C ASP A 85 -13.39 -28.18 -14.52
N CYS A 86 -12.57 -27.82 -15.52
CA CYS A 86 -12.32 -28.66 -16.69
C CYS A 86 -11.72 -30.04 -16.32
N MET A 87 -10.75 -30.08 -15.40
CA MET A 87 -10.16 -31.34 -14.93
C MET A 87 -11.18 -32.25 -14.23
N ILE A 88 -12.03 -31.67 -13.37
CA ILE A 88 -13.07 -32.42 -12.63
C ILE A 88 -14.15 -32.96 -13.60
N ARG A 89 -14.52 -32.18 -14.62
CA ARG A 89 -15.48 -32.60 -15.65
C ARG A 89 -14.93 -33.70 -16.55
N ALA A 90 -13.64 -33.65 -16.90
CA ALA A 90 -12.98 -34.69 -17.69
C ALA A 90 -12.77 -35.99 -16.89
N HIS A 91 -12.39 -35.88 -15.62
CA HIS A 91 -12.13 -37.01 -14.74
C HIS A 91 -12.83 -36.81 -13.39
N ARG A 92 -13.92 -37.56 -13.16
CA ARG A 92 -14.69 -37.46 -11.89
C ARG A 92 -13.86 -37.80 -10.64
N ARG A 93 -12.72 -38.48 -10.79
CA ARG A 93 -11.80 -38.84 -9.70
C ARG A 93 -10.41 -38.25 -9.97
N VAL A 94 -10.16 -37.05 -9.44
CA VAL A 94 -8.84 -36.38 -9.49
C VAL A 94 -8.27 -36.27 -8.08
N LYS A 95 -6.97 -36.52 -7.91
CA LYS A 95 -6.30 -36.34 -6.61
C LYS A 95 -5.91 -34.88 -6.44
N GLN A 96 -5.95 -34.37 -5.20
CA GLN A 96 -5.52 -32.99 -4.88
C GLN A 96 -4.09 -32.70 -5.35
N LYS A 97 -3.19 -33.70 -5.33
CA LYS A 97 -1.82 -33.56 -5.82
C LYS A 97 -1.75 -33.31 -7.32
N GLU A 98 -2.55 -34.04 -8.10
CA GLU A 98 -2.60 -33.88 -9.56
C GLU A 98 -3.13 -32.50 -9.95
N ILE A 99 -4.10 -31.98 -9.19
CA ILE A 99 -4.61 -30.61 -9.36
C ILE A 99 -3.52 -29.59 -9.00
N ALA A 100 -2.81 -29.78 -7.89
CA ALA A 100 -1.75 -28.87 -7.46
C ALA A 100 -0.59 -28.81 -8.48
N ASP A 101 -0.16 -29.98 -8.99
CA ASP A 101 0.89 -30.10 -10.00
C ASP A 101 0.48 -29.43 -11.33
N GLU A 102 -0.77 -29.59 -11.76
CA GLU A 102 -1.29 -29.03 -13.02
C GLU A 102 -1.56 -27.51 -12.95
N VAL A 103 -1.98 -27.02 -11.79
CA VAL A 103 -2.28 -25.60 -11.55
C VAL A 103 -1.02 -24.82 -11.10
N GLY A 104 0.05 -25.53 -10.72
CA GLY A 104 1.33 -24.95 -10.28
C GLY A 104 1.24 -24.32 -8.88
N ILE A 105 0.38 -24.85 -8.02
CA ILE A 105 0.15 -24.35 -6.65
C ILE A 105 0.79 -25.32 -5.65
N SER A 106 1.32 -24.78 -4.56
CA SER A 106 1.83 -25.60 -3.45
C SER A 106 0.70 -26.38 -2.76
N LYS A 107 1.00 -27.59 -2.27
CA LYS A 107 0.04 -28.46 -1.57
C LYS A 107 -0.44 -27.88 -0.25
#